data_AF-A0A9N9CL81-F1
#
_entry.id   AF-A0A9N9CL81-F1
#
_cell.length_a   1.000
_cell.length_b   1.000
_cell.length_c   1.000
_cell.angle_alpha   90.00
_cell.angle_beta   90.00
_cell.angle_gamma   90.00
#
_symmetry.space_group_name_H-M   'P 1'
#
loop_
_entity.id
_entity.type
_entity.pdbx_description
1 polymer ?
#
loop_
_entity_poly.entity_id
_entity_poly.type
_entity_poly.pdbx_seq_one_letter_code
_entity_poly.pdbx_strand_id
1 'polypeptide(L)'
;MTTSDPYLEKDISIKATDLSQWRLKVDHGRQTWHYLESDEAKNLPQSIIEKYWLGIPFESKKFDKPKTALEAARNGFEFFKLLQTEDGHWAGNYGGPMFLLPGLIISMYITRITIPESWRIEIIRYLFNKANPVDGGWGIHVEGHSTVFGTTLNYIVLRILGIDADHPYMVKARATLHKLGSATAIPSWGKFWLSCLNVYNWEGMNPVPPEL
;
A
#
# COMPACT_ATOMS: atom_id res chain seq x y z
N MET A 1 12.15 -21.43 11.40
CA MET A 1 11.64 -20.30 12.20
C MET A 1 10.70 -19.53 11.31
N THR A 2 9.40 -19.64 11.56
CA THR A 2 8.38 -18.82 10.92
C THR A 2 8.54 -17.40 11.47
N THR A 3 9.19 -16.52 10.71
CA THR A 3 9.07 -15.08 10.94
C THR A 3 7.66 -14.71 10.52
N SER A 4 6.71 -14.80 11.46
CA SER A 4 5.44 -14.13 11.31
C SER A 4 5.76 -12.64 11.16
N ASP A 5 5.49 -12.10 9.98
CA ASP A 5 5.54 -10.67 9.76
C ASP A 5 4.67 -9.99 10.85
N PRO A 6 5.20 -9.05 11.65
CA PRO A 6 4.42 -8.33 12.65
C PRO A 6 3.24 -7.54 12.04
N TYR A 7 3.15 -7.41 10.71
CA TYR A 7 1.98 -6.88 10.00
C TYR A 7 0.86 -7.90 9.75
N LEU A 8 0.97 -9.15 10.23
CA LEU A 8 0.00 -10.24 10.03
C LEU A 8 -0.86 -10.58 11.26
N GLU A 9 -0.88 -9.76 12.32
CA GLU A 9 -1.99 -9.81 13.27
C GLU A 9 -3.25 -9.29 12.57
N LYS A 10 -3.94 -10.22 11.90
CA LYS A 10 -5.19 -9.98 11.17
C LYS A 10 -6.24 -9.51 12.17
N ASP A 11 -6.53 -8.21 12.19
CA ASP A 11 -7.85 -7.77 12.58
C ASP A 11 -8.84 -8.43 11.61
N ILE A 12 -9.62 -9.39 12.11
CA ILE A 12 -10.53 -10.26 11.35
C ILE A 12 -11.64 -9.44 10.67
N SER A 13 -11.76 -8.14 10.97
CA SER A 13 -12.69 -7.21 10.32
C SER A 13 -12.24 -6.68 8.95
N ILE A 14 -10.97 -6.81 8.57
CA ILE A 14 -10.44 -6.22 7.33
C ILE A 14 -10.60 -7.20 6.16
N LYS A 15 -11.51 -6.90 5.23
CA LYS A 15 -11.70 -7.68 4.00
C LYS A 15 -10.39 -7.75 3.20
N ALA A 16 -10.10 -8.95 2.68
CA ALA A 16 -9.03 -9.19 1.72
C ALA A 16 -9.62 -9.85 0.46
N THR A 17 -8.95 -9.66 -0.67
CA THR A 17 -9.17 -10.47 -1.87
C THR A 17 -8.58 -11.87 -1.68
N ASP A 18 -8.94 -12.81 -2.55
CA ASP A 18 -8.24 -14.09 -2.61
C ASP A 18 -6.85 -13.87 -3.19
N LEU A 19 -5.82 -13.93 -2.33
CA LEU A 19 -4.43 -13.70 -2.73
C LEU A 19 -3.95 -14.69 -3.80
N SER A 20 -4.56 -15.88 -3.89
CA SER A 20 -4.20 -16.88 -4.90
C SER A 20 -4.59 -16.48 -6.33
N GLN A 21 -5.42 -15.45 -6.50
CA GLN A 21 -5.87 -14.95 -7.80
C GLN A 21 -5.02 -13.81 -8.37
N TRP A 22 -4.07 -13.27 -7.60
CA TRP A 22 -3.17 -12.23 -8.09
C TRP A 22 -2.02 -12.80 -8.93
N ARG A 23 -1.71 -12.14 -10.04
CA ARG A 23 -0.55 -12.44 -10.89
C ARG A 23 0.33 -11.21 -11.11
N LEU A 24 1.63 -11.41 -11.04
CA LEU A 24 2.62 -10.42 -11.42
C LEU A 24 2.96 -10.65 -12.89
N LYS A 25 2.68 -9.67 -13.74
CA LYS A 25 3.16 -9.65 -15.12
C LYS A 25 4.38 -8.76 -15.22
N VAL A 26 5.45 -9.30 -15.81
CA VAL A 26 6.65 -8.54 -16.13
C VAL A 26 6.89 -8.43 -17.63
N ASP A 27 7.46 -7.29 -18.04
CA ASP A 27 7.80 -7.00 -19.43
C ASP A 27 8.93 -5.96 -19.47
N HIS A 28 10.15 -6.38 -19.77
CA HIS A 28 11.35 -5.52 -19.84
C HIS A 28 11.52 -4.61 -18.60
N GLY A 29 11.34 -5.17 -17.40
CA GLY A 29 11.43 -4.45 -16.12
C GLY A 29 10.12 -3.81 -15.64
N ARG A 30 9.10 -3.69 -16.49
CA ARG A 30 7.76 -3.23 -16.07
C ARG A 30 7.15 -4.28 -15.15
N GLN A 31 6.55 -3.86 -14.04
CA GLN A 31 5.84 -4.73 -13.10
C GLN A 31 4.39 -4.29 -12.98
N THR A 32 3.44 -5.19 -13.22
CA THR A 32 2.01 -4.91 -13.04
C THR A 32 1.31 -6.09 -12.37
N TRP A 33 0.48 -5.81 -11.37
CA TRP A 33 -0.32 -6.81 -10.67
C TRP A 33 -1.73 -6.86 -11.24
N HIS A 34 -2.19 -8.07 -11.55
CA HIS A 34 -3.50 -8.34 -12.13
C HIS A 34 -4.26 -9.30 -11.21
N TYR A 35 -5.52 -8.97 -10.92
CA TYR A 35 -6.41 -9.89 -10.23
C TYR A 35 -7.19 -10.67 -11.28
N LEU A 36 -7.05 -11.99 -11.28
CA LEU A 36 -7.70 -12.86 -12.25
C LEU A 36 -9.05 -13.37 -11.74
N GLU A 37 -9.97 -13.60 -12.66
CA GLU A 37 -11.19 -14.35 -12.37
C GLU A 37 -10.85 -15.83 -12.10
N SER A 38 -11.67 -16.52 -11.32
CA SER A 38 -11.34 -17.85 -10.79
C SER A 38 -11.03 -18.90 -11.85
N ASP A 39 -11.65 -18.82 -13.03
CA ASP A 39 -11.38 -19.77 -14.12
C ASP A 39 -10.07 -19.47 -14.87
N GLU A 40 -9.68 -18.20 -14.98
CA GLU A 40 -8.38 -17.82 -15.51
C GLU A 40 -7.25 -18.21 -14.55
N ALA A 41 -7.46 -17.98 -13.25
CA ALA A 41 -6.50 -18.31 -12.20
C ALA A 41 -6.17 -19.82 -12.14
N LYS A 42 -7.13 -20.70 -12.47
CA LYS A 42 -6.90 -22.15 -12.56
C LYS A 42 -5.96 -22.54 -13.69
N ASN A 43 -6.00 -21.80 -14.81
CA ASN A 43 -5.20 -22.10 -16.00
C ASN A 43 -3.79 -21.50 -15.94
N LEU A 44 -3.56 -20.53 -15.05
CA LEU A 44 -2.27 -19.88 -14.88
C LEU A 44 -1.83 -20.00 -13.41
N PRO A 45 -1.10 -21.05 -13.00
CA PRO A 45 -0.72 -21.26 -11.59
C PRO A 45 0.24 -20.18 -11.10
N GLN A 46 0.18 -19.86 -9.79
CA GLN A 46 1.06 -18.86 -9.20
C GLN A 46 2.53 -19.31 -9.16
N SER A 47 3.42 -18.40 -9.55
CA SER A 47 4.87 -18.55 -9.43
C SER A 47 5.35 -18.43 -7.98
N ILE A 48 6.61 -18.83 -7.73
CA ILE A 48 7.26 -18.63 -6.42
C ILE A 48 7.39 -17.14 -6.11
N ILE A 49 7.71 -16.31 -7.11
CA ILE A 49 7.84 -14.85 -6.98
C ILE A 49 6.54 -14.25 -6.47
N GLU A 50 5.41 -14.64 -7.08
CA GLU A 50 4.08 -14.15 -6.68
C GLU A 50 3.74 -14.56 -5.25
N LYS A 51 3.95 -15.84 -4.91
CA LYS A 51 3.69 -16.34 -3.55
C LYS A 51 4.56 -15.64 -2.51
N TYR A 52 5.85 -15.42 -2.82
CA TYR A 52 6.77 -14.69 -1.95
C TYR A 52 6.29 -13.27 -1.67
N TRP A 53 5.96 -12.49 -2.72
CA TRP A 53 5.55 -11.09 -2.56
C TRP A 53 4.14 -10.94 -1.96
N LEU A 54 3.27 -11.94 -2.09
CA LEU A 54 1.95 -11.97 -1.48
C LEU A 54 1.93 -12.57 -0.06
N GLY A 55 3.07 -13.08 0.43
CA GLY A 55 3.17 -13.74 1.74
C GLY A 55 2.43 -15.09 1.79
N ILE A 56 2.21 -15.73 0.64
CA ILE A 56 1.60 -17.06 0.54
C ILE A 56 2.70 -18.11 0.77
N PRO A 57 2.48 -19.13 1.63
CA PRO A 57 3.44 -20.22 1.78
C PRO A 57 3.75 -20.91 0.44
N PHE A 58 5.03 -21.19 0.19
CA PHE A 58 5.49 -21.95 -0.95
C PHE A 58 6.57 -22.94 -0.55
N GLU A 59 6.73 -23.99 -1.34
CA GLU A 59 7.79 -24.97 -1.13
C GLU A 59 9.08 -24.48 -1.77
N SER A 60 10.17 -24.54 -1.01
CA SER A 60 11.53 -24.28 -1.49
C SER A 60 12.49 -25.24 -0.82
N LYS A 61 13.72 -25.31 -1.36
CA LYS A 61 14.83 -26.01 -0.70
C LYS A 61 14.96 -25.53 0.75
N LYS A 62 15.03 -26.46 1.70
CA LYS A 62 15.39 -26.17 3.09
C LYS A 62 16.91 -26.12 3.20
N PHE A 63 17.42 -25.12 3.89
CA PHE A 63 18.85 -24.92 4.08
C PHE A 63 19.23 -25.24 5.53
N ASP A 64 20.34 -25.94 5.71
CA ASP A 64 20.95 -26.11 7.03
C ASP A 64 21.43 -24.75 7.56
N LYS A 65 21.46 -24.60 8.89
CA LYS A 65 21.96 -23.38 9.53
C LYS A 65 23.45 -23.19 9.16
N PRO A 66 23.82 -22.10 8.47
CA PRO A 66 25.20 -21.89 8.05
C PRO A 66 26.10 -21.66 9.27
N LYS A 67 27.31 -22.22 9.22
CA LYS A 67 28.37 -22.07 10.23
C LYS A 67 29.46 -21.10 9.77
N THR A 68 29.49 -20.73 8.50
CA THR A 68 30.47 -19.80 7.92
C THR A 68 29.80 -18.72 7.07
N ALA A 69 30.52 -17.61 6.84
CA ALA A 69 30.04 -16.54 5.95
C ALA A 69 29.81 -17.04 4.51
N LEU A 70 30.65 -17.95 4.02
CA LEU A 70 30.52 -18.54 2.69
C LEU A 70 29.25 -19.41 2.57
N GLU A 71 28.96 -20.22 3.59
CA GLU A 71 27.72 -21.01 3.64
C GLU A 71 26.48 -20.10 3.69
N ALA A 72 26.53 -19.02 4.48
CA ALA A 72 25.45 -18.04 4.55
C ALA A 72 25.22 -17.36 3.19
N ALA A 73 26.29 -16.93 2.52
CA ALA A 73 26.22 -16.32 1.19
C ALA A 73 25.66 -17.30 0.14
N ARG A 74 26.08 -18.57 0.18
CA ARG A 74 25.56 -19.62 -0.71
C ARG A 74 24.07 -19.88 -0.47
N ASN A 75 23.66 -20.03 0.80
CA ASN A 75 22.24 -20.21 1.13
C ASN A 75 21.40 -19.01 0.68
N GLY A 76 21.89 -17.80 0.91
CA GLY A 76 21.24 -16.56 0.47
C GLY A 76 21.10 -16.49 -1.05
N PHE A 77 22.17 -16.77 -1.80
CA PHE A 77 22.14 -16.80 -3.26
C PHE A 77 21.17 -17.86 -3.81
N GLU A 78 21.22 -19.08 -3.27
CA GLU A 78 20.35 -20.17 -3.70
C GLU A 78 18.87 -19.89 -3.47
N PHE A 79 18.54 -19.13 -2.43
CA PHE A 79 17.17 -18.64 -2.22
C PHE A 79 16.85 -17.46 -3.14
N PHE A 80 17.71 -16.44 -3.19
CA PHE A 80 17.42 -15.18 -3.87
C PHE A 80 17.33 -15.32 -5.40
N LYS A 81 18.02 -16.31 -5.98
CA LYS A 81 17.86 -16.64 -7.41
C LYS A 81 16.45 -17.17 -7.77
N LEU A 82 15.70 -17.72 -6.80
CA LEU A 82 14.31 -18.13 -7.01
C LEU A 82 13.38 -16.94 -7.23
N LEU A 83 13.84 -15.73 -6.88
CA LEU A 83 13.08 -14.49 -6.97
C LEU A 83 13.42 -13.66 -8.22
N GLN A 84 14.28 -14.17 -9.10
CA GLN A 84 14.57 -13.53 -10.39
C GLN A 84 13.38 -13.74 -11.33
N THR A 85 12.91 -12.67 -11.97
CA THR A 85 11.79 -12.68 -12.92
C THR A 85 12.21 -13.28 -14.26
N GLU A 86 11.24 -13.65 -15.09
CA GLU A 86 11.47 -14.29 -16.39
C GLU A 86 12.25 -13.43 -17.40
N ASP A 87 12.24 -12.10 -17.25
CA ASP A 87 13.03 -11.14 -18.02
C ASP A 87 14.36 -10.75 -17.34
N GLY A 88 14.72 -11.43 -16.26
CA GLY A 88 16.06 -11.40 -15.66
C GLY A 88 16.30 -10.34 -14.57
N HIS A 89 15.33 -9.49 -14.26
CA HIS A 89 15.44 -8.53 -13.15
C HIS A 89 14.91 -9.13 -11.82
N TRP A 90 14.92 -8.33 -10.75
CA TRP A 90 14.30 -8.71 -9.47
C TRP A 90 13.13 -7.78 -9.17
N ALA A 91 11.94 -8.37 -9.03
CA ALA A 91 10.78 -7.64 -8.54
C ALA A 91 10.98 -7.20 -7.09
N GLY A 92 10.29 -6.14 -6.67
CA GLY A 92 10.48 -5.57 -5.33
C GLY A 92 9.31 -4.73 -4.86
N ASN A 93 9.01 -4.83 -3.55
CA ASN A 93 8.19 -3.82 -2.90
C ASN A 93 9.03 -2.55 -2.70
N TYR A 94 8.66 -1.48 -3.39
CA TYR A 94 9.30 -0.16 -3.30
C TYR A 94 8.37 0.89 -2.69
N GLY A 95 7.55 0.47 -1.72
CA GLY A 95 6.70 1.36 -0.94
C GLY A 95 7.47 2.15 0.12
N GLY A 96 6.73 2.92 0.92
CA GLY A 96 7.28 3.68 2.04
C GLY A 96 6.59 5.02 2.23
N PRO A 97 6.60 5.91 1.23
CA PRO A 97 5.89 7.18 1.29
C PRO A 97 4.36 7.00 1.38
N MET A 98 3.72 7.71 2.29
CA MET A 98 2.27 7.62 2.57
C MET A 98 1.45 8.74 1.92
N PHE A 99 2.03 9.44 0.94
CA PHE A 99 1.41 10.56 0.22
C PHE A 99 1.33 10.37 -1.30
N LEU A 100 1.82 9.24 -1.84
CA LEU A 100 1.73 8.93 -3.28
C LEU A 100 0.34 8.44 -3.66
N LEU A 101 -0.17 7.45 -2.93
CA LEU A 101 -1.49 6.85 -3.17
C LEU A 101 -2.64 7.87 -3.10
N PRO A 102 -2.66 8.84 -2.17
CA PRO A 102 -3.66 9.90 -2.17
C PRO A 102 -3.77 10.68 -3.47
N GLY A 103 -2.65 11.08 -4.07
CA GLY A 103 -2.66 11.81 -5.33
C GLY A 103 -3.26 11.00 -6.48
N LEU A 104 -2.90 9.71 -6.56
CA LEU A 104 -3.47 8.79 -7.55
C LEU A 104 -4.99 8.64 -7.38
N ILE A 105 -5.46 8.33 -6.17
CA ILE A 105 -6.88 8.06 -5.91
C ILE A 105 -7.74 9.32 -6.05
N ILE A 106 -7.26 10.48 -5.59
CA ILE A 106 -7.94 11.77 -5.80
C ILE A 106 -8.04 12.08 -7.30
N SER A 107 -6.96 11.87 -8.05
CA SER A 107 -6.97 12.08 -9.50
C SER A 107 -7.96 11.16 -10.21
N MET A 108 -7.95 9.86 -9.89
CA MET A 108 -8.89 8.89 -10.46
C MET A 108 -10.34 9.27 -10.14
N TYR A 109 -10.61 9.72 -8.91
CA TYR A 109 -11.94 10.18 -8.50
C TYR A 109 -12.41 11.39 -9.30
N ILE A 110 -11.60 12.44 -9.39
CA ILE A 110 -11.95 13.69 -10.12
C ILE A 110 -12.13 13.41 -11.62
N THR A 111 -11.27 12.58 -12.20
CA THR A 111 -11.29 12.21 -13.63
C THR A 111 -12.27 11.09 -13.97
N ARG A 112 -12.98 10.54 -12.97
CA ARG A 112 -13.93 9.42 -13.11
C ARG A 112 -13.32 8.15 -13.70
N ILE A 113 -12.01 7.95 -13.51
CA ILE A 113 -11.35 6.69 -13.84
C ILE A 113 -11.80 5.64 -12.82
N THR A 114 -12.34 4.53 -13.29
CA THR A 114 -12.78 3.44 -12.44
C THR A 114 -11.61 2.86 -11.64
N ILE A 115 -11.78 2.78 -10.32
CA ILE A 115 -10.87 2.06 -9.44
C ILE A 115 -11.31 0.59 -9.44
N PRO A 116 -10.47 -0.35 -9.92
CA PRO A 116 -10.83 -1.76 -9.91
C PRO A 116 -11.19 -2.24 -8.49
N GLU A 117 -12.20 -3.09 -8.37
CA GLU A 117 -12.68 -3.56 -7.05
C GLU A 117 -11.58 -4.27 -6.24
N SER A 118 -10.73 -5.04 -6.91
CA SER A 118 -9.58 -5.71 -6.27
C SER A 118 -8.58 -4.70 -5.69
N TRP A 119 -8.33 -3.59 -6.41
CA TRP A 119 -7.48 -2.50 -5.92
C TRP A 119 -8.13 -1.80 -4.75
N ARG A 120 -9.44 -1.50 -4.84
CA ARG A 120 -10.20 -0.87 -3.75
C ARG A 120 -10.06 -1.65 -2.46
N ILE A 121 -10.28 -2.97 -2.51
CA ILE A 121 -10.18 -3.86 -1.34
C ILE A 121 -8.77 -3.86 -0.75
N GLU A 122 -7.74 -4.09 -1.57
CA GLU A 122 -6.37 -4.20 -1.05
C GLU A 122 -5.77 -2.85 -0.62
N ILE A 123 -6.19 -1.73 -1.23
CA ILE A 123 -5.80 -0.39 -0.76
C ILE A 123 -6.40 -0.11 0.62
N ILE A 124 -7.70 -0.37 0.82
CA ILE A 124 -8.34 -0.21 2.13
C ILE A 124 -7.59 -1.04 3.18
N ARG A 125 -7.32 -2.31 2.85
CA ARG A 125 -6.58 -3.22 3.72
C ARG A 125 -5.17 -2.71 4.03
N TYR A 126 -4.44 -2.24 3.03
CA TYR A 126 -3.11 -1.64 3.21
C TYR A 126 -3.16 -0.45 4.17
N LEU A 127 -4.08 0.49 3.95
CA LEU A 127 -4.16 1.70 4.78
C LEU A 127 -4.57 1.39 6.21
N PHE A 128 -5.52 0.48 6.43
CA PHE A 128 -5.87 0.03 7.79
C PHE A 128 -4.70 -0.66 8.50
N ASN A 129 -3.96 -1.52 7.81
CA ASN A 129 -2.78 -2.18 8.37
C ASN A 129 -1.61 -1.22 8.64
N LYS A 130 -1.59 -0.05 8.00
CA LYS A 130 -0.58 1.00 8.21
C LYS A 130 -1.06 2.14 9.10
N ALA A 131 -2.30 2.09 9.59
CA ALA A 131 -2.78 3.05 10.58
C ALA A 131 -1.99 2.86 11.88
N ASN A 132 -1.61 3.95 12.53
CA ASN A 132 -0.96 3.86 13.83
C ASN A 132 -1.88 3.13 14.83
N PRO A 133 -1.42 2.07 15.51
CA PRO A 133 -2.30 1.26 16.35
C PRO A 133 -2.82 2.03 17.57
N VAL A 134 -2.08 3.03 18.05
CA VAL A 134 -2.43 3.82 19.23
C VAL A 134 -3.41 4.92 18.88
N ASP A 135 -3.11 5.75 17.88
CA ASP A 135 -3.90 6.96 17.57
C ASP A 135 -4.71 6.87 16.26
N GLY A 136 -4.52 5.85 15.44
CA GLY A 136 -5.28 5.64 14.19
C GLY A 136 -4.92 6.59 13.04
N GLY A 137 -3.92 7.45 13.19
CA GLY A 137 -3.45 8.34 12.13
C GLY A 137 -2.38 7.72 11.22
N TRP A 138 -1.86 8.55 10.32
CA TRP A 138 -0.76 8.17 9.41
C TRP A 138 0.30 9.27 9.33
N GLY A 139 1.56 8.85 9.20
CA GLY A 139 2.71 9.71 8.99
C GLY A 139 2.97 10.05 7.53
N ILE A 140 4.12 10.72 7.27
CA ILE A 140 4.60 11.00 5.91
C ILE A 140 5.15 9.75 5.21
N HIS A 141 5.58 8.75 5.98
CA HIS A 141 5.99 7.41 5.53
C HIS A 141 5.50 6.35 6.52
N VAL A 142 5.59 5.07 6.15
CA VAL A 142 5.07 3.92 6.93
C VAL A 142 5.63 3.79 8.35
N GLU A 143 6.85 4.26 8.60
CA GLU A 143 7.48 4.29 9.93
C GLU A 143 7.29 5.62 10.69
N GLY A 144 6.58 6.58 10.09
CA GLY A 144 6.44 7.92 10.63
C GLY A 144 5.32 8.03 11.67
N HIS A 145 5.48 8.93 12.64
CA HIS A 145 4.41 9.32 13.54
C HIS A 145 3.25 9.96 12.79
N SER A 146 2.04 9.89 13.34
CA SER A 146 0.85 10.51 12.77
C SER A 146 1.03 12.01 12.57
N THR A 147 0.70 12.48 11.36
CA THR A 147 0.81 13.89 10.95
C THR A 147 -0.51 14.38 10.39
N VAL A 148 -0.72 15.71 10.35
CA VAL A 148 -1.87 16.29 9.64
C VAL A 148 -1.87 15.87 8.17
N PHE A 149 -0.70 15.86 7.52
CA PHE A 149 -0.55 15.51 6.11
C PHE A 149 -0.96 14.07 5.81
N GLY A 150 -0.27 13.10 6.43
CA GLY A 150 -0.56 11.68 6.24
C GLY A 150 -1.98 11.32 6.67
N THR A 151 -2.44 11.82 7.82
CA THR A 151 -3.76 11.47 8.35
C THR A 151 -4.89 12.03 7.49
N THR A 152 -4.81 13.29 7.07
CA THR A 152 -5.84 13.90 6.22
C THR A 152 -5.95 13.17 4.88
N LEU A 153 -4.81 12.95 4.21
CA LEU A 153 -4.82 12.39 2.86
C LEU A 153 -5.27 10.93 2.84
N ASN A 154 -4.80 10.10 3.77
CA ASN A 154 -5.20 8.69 3.83
C ASN A 154 -6.63 8.52 4.33
N TYR A 155 -7.12 9.40 5.22
CA TYR A 155 -8.55 9.45 5.56
C TYR A 155 -9.41 9.73 4.32
N ILE A 156 -9.02 10.69 3.47
CA ILE A 156 -9.74 11.01 2.22
C ILE A 156 -9.73 9.82 1.26
N VAL A 157 -8.60 9.13 1.10
CA VAL A 157 -8.54 7.91 0.26
C VAL A 157 -9.58 6.90 0.74
N LEU A 158 -9.62 6.59 2.04
CA LEU A 158 -10.58 5.65 2.59
C LEU A 158 -12.04 6.08 2.37
N ARG A 159 -12.34 7.39 2.49
CA ARG A 159 -13.67 7.94 2.18
C ARG A 159 -14.04 7.79 0.71
N ILE A 160 -13.12 8.09 -0.22
CA ILE A 160 -13.33 7.92 -1.66
C ILE A 160 -13.58 6.45 -2.01
N LEU A 161 -12.88 5.52 -1.36
CA LEU A 161 -13.03 4.08 -1.57
C LEU A 161 -14.28 3.47 -0.87
N GLY A 162 -15.11 4.31 -0.25
CA GLY A 162 -16.42 3.94 0.27
C GLY A 162 -16.45 3.51 1.73
N ILE A 163 -15.38 3.71 2.51
CA ILE A 163 -15.42 3.46 3.96
C ILE A 163 -16.18 4.58 4.65
N ASP A 164 -17.22 4.24 5.42
CA ASP A 164 -18.08 5.19 6.11
C ASP A 164 -17.33 6.06 7.13
N ALA A 165 -17.75 7.32 7.30
CA ALA A 165 -17.12 8.24 8.25
C ALA A 165 -17.27 7.77 9.70
N ASP A 166 -18.31 6.99 10.02
CA ASP A 166 -18.59 6.45 11.34
C ASP A 166 -17.97 5.06 11.57
N HIS A 167 -17.24 4.53 10.57
CA HIS A 167 -16.43 3.34 10.76
C HIS A 167 -15.41 3.56 11.89
N PRO A 168 -15.17 2.60 12.81
CA PRO A 168 -14.33 2.82 13.99
C PRO A 168 -12.91 3.36 13.68
N TYR A 169 -12.27 2.85 12.64
CA TYR A 169 -10.97 3.36 12.16
C TYR A 169 -11.05 4.84 11.74
N MET A 170 -12.13 5.22 11.06
CA MET A 170 -12.33 6.59 10.55
C MET A 170 -12.64 7.56 11.69
N VAL A 171 -13.44 7.17 12.67
CA VAL A 171 -13.70 7.97 13.88
C VAL A 171 -12.38 8.24 14.61
N LYS A 172 -11.55 7.21 14.81
CA LYS A 172 -10.25 7.33 15.48
C LYS A 172 -9.28 8.24 14.73
N ALA A 173 -9.12 8.02 13.42
CA ALA A 173 -8.30 8.86 12.56
C ALA A 173 -8.77 10.33 12.56
N ARG A 174 -10.08 10.57 12.48
CA ARG A 174 -10.67 11.92 12.52
C ARG A 174 -10.42 12.60 13.86
N ALA A 175 -10.58 11.89 14.98
CA ALA A 175 -10.26 12.42 16.30
C ALA A 175 -8.78 12.82 16.41
N THR A 176 -7.86 11.99 15.89
CA THR A 176 -6.44 12.30 15.83
C THR A 176 -6.15 13.50 14.94
N LEU A 177 -6.78 13.58 13.76
CA LEU A 177 -6.65 14.74 12.88
C LEU A 177 -7.09 16.04 13.58
N HIS A 178 -8.21 16.03 14.32
CA HIS A 178 -8.65 17.21 15.08
C HIS A 178 -7.65 17.60 16.16
N LYS A 179 -7.07 16.64 16.90
CA LYS A 179 -6.02 16.90 17.90
C LYS A 179 -4.76 17.52 17.29
N LEU A 180 -4.44 17.17 16.04
CA LEU A 180 -3.27 17.69 15.31
C LEU A 180 -3.50 19.07 14.66
N GLY A 181 -4.65 19.71 14.86
CA GLY A 181 -4.96 21.03 14.29
C GLY A 181 -5.85 20.98 13.04
N SER A 182 -6.46 19.82 12.75
CA SER A 182 -7.35 19.58 11.62
C SER A 182 -6.69 19.72 10.24
N ALA A 183 -7.46 19.50 9.17
CA ALA A 183 -7.01 19.65 7.80
C ALA A 183 -6.58 21.10 7.45
N THR A 184 -6.98 22.11 8.23
CA THR A 184 -6.55 23.50 8.00
C THR A 184 -5.04 23.71 8.22
N ALA A 185 -4.41 22.87 9.05
CA ALA A 185 -2.97 22.89 9.32
C ALA A 185 -2.15 22.05 8.33
N ILE A 186 -2.76 21.56 7.23
CA ILE A 186 -2.08 20.70 6.28
C ILE A 186 -0.98 21.45 5.50
N PRO A 187 0.19 20.82 5.22
CA PRO A 187 1.24 21.41 4.38
C PRO A 187 0.77 21.73 2.95
N SER A 188 1.53 22.55 2.22
CA SER A 188 1.18 23.08 0.89
C SER A 188 0.78 22.01 -0.12
N TRP A 189 1.50 20.89 -0.21
CA TRP A 189 1.13 19.78 -1.10
C TRP A 189 -0.22 19.16 -0.76
N GLY A 190 -0.57 19.12 0.53
CA GLY A 190 -1.89 18.68 0.97
C GLY A 190 -2.97 19.68 0.58
N LYS A 191 -2.73 20.99 0.79
CA LYS A 191 -3.66 22.05 0.37
C LYS A 191 -3.97 21.97 -1.12
N PHE A 192 -2.96 21.72 -1.96
CA PHE A 192 -3.14 21.50 -3.39
C PHE A 192 -4.14 20.36 -3.67
N TRP A 193 -3.90 19.17 -3.11
CA TRP A 193 -4.80 18.03 -3.32
C TRP A 193 -6.21 18.25 -2.77
N LEU A 194 -6.35 18.91 -1.62
CA LEU A 194 -7.67 19.24 -1.06
C LEU A 194 -8.41 20.28 -1.91
N SER A 195 -7.68 21.21 -2.53
CA SER A 195 -8.25 22.22 -3.42
C SER A 195 -8.69 21.61 -4.75
N CYS A 196 -7.90 20.69 -5.32
CA CYS A 196 -8.32 19.87 -6.46
C CYS A 196 -9.62 19.09 -6.16
N LEU A 197 -9.76 18.55 -4.95
CA LEU A 197 -10.96 17.83 -4.50
C LEU A 197 -12.12 18.75 -4.11
N ASN A 198 -11.94 20.07 -4.18
CA ASN A 198 -12.93 21.09 -3.79
C ASN A 198 -13.39 21.01 -2.33
N VAL A 199 -12.49 20.59 -1.42
CA VAL A 199 -12.71 20.55 0.04
C VAL A 199 -11.78 21.50 0.80
N TYR A 200 -11.02 22.32 0.07
CA TYR A 200 -10.20 23.41 0.58
C TYR A 200 -10.21 24.54 -0.46
N ASN A 201 -10.25 25.79 -0.02
CA ASN A 201 -10.30 26.92 -0.94
C ASN A 201 -8.91 27.17 -1.55
N TRP A 202 -8.82 27.35 -2.87
CA TRP A 202 -7.58 27.69 -3.57
C TRP A 202 -6.91 28.94 -2.98
N GLU A 203 -7.69 29.93 -2.53
CA GLU A 203 -7.20 31.15 -1.85
C GLU A 203 -6.51 30.88 -0.50
N GLY A 204 -6.67 29.68 0.05
CA GLY A 204 -6.02 29.28 1.31
C GLY A 204 -4.61 28.71 1.14
N MET A 205 -4.07 28.66 -0.08
CA MET A 205 -2.73 28.17 -0.41
C MET A 205 -1.87 29.31 -0.96
N ASN A 206 -0.56 29.27 -0.69
CA ASN A 206 0.36 30.18 -1.38
C ASN A 206 0.30 29.91 -2.90
N PRO A 207 0.35 30.95 -3.75
CA PRO A 207 0.35 30.78 -5.20
C PRO A 207 1.48 29.85 -5.66
N VAL A 208 1.18 29.00 -6.64
CA VAL A 208 2.17 28.25 -7.42
C VAL A 208 2.22 28.94 -8.79
N PRO A 209 3.10 29.93 -8.99
CA PRO A 209 3.05 30.81 -10.15
C PRO A 209 3.35 30.03 -11.43
N PRO A 210 2.41 29.95 -12.39
CA PRO A 210 2.65 29.28 -13.68
C PRO A 210 3.58 30.09 -14.61
N GLU A 211 3.91 31.34 -14.27
CA GLU A 211 4.74 32.23 -15.08
C GLU A 211 6.26 32.06 -14.88
N LEU A 212 6.69 31.30 -13.85
CA LEU A 212 8.10 30.96 -13.63
C LEU A 212 8.55 29.81 -14.53
#